data_AF-A0A0U3NGF5-F1
#
_entry.id   AF-A0A0U3NGF5-F1
#
_cell.length_a   1.000
_cell.length_b   1.000
_cell.length_c   1.000
_cell.angle_alpha   90.00
_cell.angle_beta   90.00
_cell.angle_gamma   90.00
#
_symmetry.space_group_name_H-M   'P 1'
#
loop_
_entity.id
_entity.type
_entity.pdbx_description
1 polymer ?
#
loop_
_entity_poly.entity_id
_entity_poly.type
_entity_poly.pdbx_seq_one_letter_code
_entity_poly.pdbx_strand_id
1 'polypeptide(L)'
;MRHYDGLGLLQSFRADNGYRRFRRVAVVQVQQIQRFLTAGFTLEEVRSFPGCMLMIEGAALCTETKQAQRERLAAIEDQMAALERQRVALMEMLQRGTQGLP
;
A
#
# COMPACT_ATOMS: atom_id res chain seq x y z
N MET A 1 -15.67 -2.60 -4.30
CA MET A 1 -15.84 -3.69 -5.29
C MET A 1 -15.78 -3.17 -6.73
N ARG A 2 -16.72 -2.33 -7.21
CA ARG A 2 -16.69 -1.82 -8.61
C ARG A 2 -15.42 -1.06 -9.00
N HIS A 3 -14.86 -0.26 -8.08
CA HIS A 3 -13.59 0.44 -8.29
C HIS A 3 -12.43 -0.54 -8.54
N TYR A 4 -12.33 -1.62 -7.75
CA TYR A 4 -11.30 -2.65 -7.91
C TYR A 4 -11.50 -3.53 -9.16
N ASP A 5 -12.75 -3.78 -9.55
CA ASP A 5 -13.09 -4.46 -10.82
C ASP A 5 -12.66 -3.62 -12.03
N GLY A 6 -12.89 -2.30 -12.00
CA GLY A 6 -12.41 -1.39 -13.04
C GLY A 6 -10.88 -1.29 -13.12
N LEU A 7 -10.18 -1.54 -12.01
CA LEU A 7 -8.72 -1.57 -11.94
C LEU A 7 -8.12 -2.94 -12.27
N GLY A 8 -8.94 -3.95 -12.58
CA GLY A 8 -8.49 -5.32 -12.88
C GLY A 8 -7.99 -6.10 -11.64
N LEU A 9 -8.17 -5.55 -10.45
CA LEU A 9 -7.78 -6.17 -9.17
C LEU A 9 -8.77 -7.23 -8.70
N LEU A 10 -10.01 -7.17 -9.18
CA LEU A 10 -11.03 -8.19 -8.97
C LEU A 10 -11.58 -8.62 -10.34
N GLN A 11 -11.77 -9.92 -10.53
CA GLN A 11 -12.53 -10.42 -11.67
C GLN A 11 -13.99 -10.60 -11.28
N SER A 12 -14.87 -9.79 -11.87
CA SER A 12 -16.30 -10.08 -11.92
C SER A 12 -16.61 -11.02 -13.10
N PHE A 13 -17.65 -11.83 -12.93
CA PHE A 13 -18.27 -12.56 -14.03
C PHE A 13 -19.73 -12.14 -14.15
N ARG A 14 -20.29 -12.24 -15.36
CA ARG A 14 -21.72 -12.01 -15.57
C ARG A 14 -22.45 -13.27 -15.16
N ALA A 15 -23.41 -13.14 -14.24
CA ALA A 15 -24.36 -14.20 -13.96
C ALA A 15 -25.46 -14.20 -15.04
N ASP A 16 -26.23 -15.29 -15.11
CA ASP A 16 -27.28 -15.49 -16.13
C ASP A 16 -28.37 -14.41 -16.09
N ASN A 17 -28.50 -13.69 -14.98
CA ASN A 17 -29.39 -12.55 -14.80
C ASN A 17 -28.80 -11.21 -15.28
N GLY A 18 -27.63 -11.20 -15.92
CA GLY A 18 -26.96 -10.00 -16.44
C GLY A 18 -26.23 -9.16 -15.38
N TYR A 19 -26.34 -9.49 -14.09
CA TYR A 19 -25.66 -8.77 -13.02
C TYR A 19 -24.21 -9.24 -12.85
N ARG A 20 -23.33 -8.32 -12.42
CA ARG A 20 -21.95 -8.67 -12.02
C ARG A 20 -21.98 -9.44 -10.72
N ARG A 21 -21.43 -10.65 -10.76
CA ARG A 21 -21.24 -11.50 -9.60
C ARG A 21 -19.74 -11.62 -9.33
N PHE A 22 -19.40 -11.56 -8.05
CA PHE A 22 -18.04 -11.74 -7.56
C PHE A 22 -17.94 -13.12 -6.90
N ARG A 23 -16.80 -13.79 -7.07
CA ARG A 23 -16.53 -15.04 -6.35
C ARG A 23 -16.40 -14.74 -4.85
N ARG A 24 -16.68 -15.70 -3.97
CA ARG A 24 -16.49 -15.49 -2.51
C ARG A 24 -15.07 -15.04 -2.16
N VAL A 25 -14.08 -15.51 -2.92
CA VAL A 25 -12.66 -15.12 -2.80
C VAL A 25 -12.42 -13.61 -3.02
N ALA A 26 -13.34 -12.90 -3.70
CA ALA A 26 -13.21 -11.47 -3.92
C ALA A 26 -13.26 -10.66 -2.62
N VAL A 27 -13.95 -11.18 -1.59
CA VAL A 27 -13.97 -10.53 -0.26
C VAL A 27 -12.59 -10.61 0.37
N VAL A 28 -11.95 -11.78 0.31
CA VAL A 28 -10.58 -12.02 0.81
C VAL A 28 -9.58 -11.15 0.03
N GLN A 29 -9.71 -11.08 -1.29
CA GLN A 29 -8.89 -10.20 -2.13
C GLN A 29 -9.00 -8.73 -1.72
N VAL A 30 -10.22 -8.23 -1.46
CA VAL A 30 -10.43 -6.84 -1.02
C VAL A 30 -9.80 -6.57 0.35
N GLN A 31 -9.97 -7.48 1.31
CA GLN A 31 -9.36 -7.35 2.63
C GLN A 31 -7.83 -7.31 2.51
N GLN A 32 -7.26 -8.10 1.61
CA GLN A 32 -5.82 -8.16 1.41
C GLN A 32 -5.28 -6.91 0.70
N ILE A 33 -5.98 -6.40 -0.31
CA ILE A 33 -5.71 -5.09 -0.91
C ILE A 33 -5.70 -4.00 0.18
N GLN A 34 -6.72 -3.96 1.04
CA GLN A 34 -6.79 -2.98 2.14
C GLN A 34 -5.59 -3.08 3.09
N ARG A 35 -5.13 -4.29 3.43
CA ARG A 35 -3.93 -4.46 4.27
C ARG A 35 -2.68 -3.87 3.62
N PHE A 36 -2.49 -4.07 2.32
CA PHE A 36 -1.36 -3.47 1.61
C PHE A 36 -1.45 -1.95 1.53
N LEU A 37 -2.65 -1.40 1.30
CA LEU A 37 -2.85 0.04 1.35
C LEU A 37 -2.52 0.62 2.74
N THR A 38 -2.93 -0.05 3.81
CA THR A 38 -2.56 0.34 5.19
C THR A 38 -1.06 0.22 5.46
N ALA A 39 -0.38 -0.76 4.84
CA ALA A 39 1.08 -0.89 4.89
C ALA A 39 1.81 0.14 4.01
N GLY A 40 1.08 1.05 3.35
CA GLY A 40 1.63 2.15 2.58
C GLY A 40 1.90 1.83 1.12
N PHE A 41 1.42 0.70 0.58
CA PHE A 41 1.48 0.44 -0.85
C PHE A 41 0.40 1.22 -1.60
N THR A 42 0.67 1.55 -2.85
CA THR A 42 -0.27 2.16 -3.77
C THR A 42 -1.11 1.10 -4.48
N LEU A 43 -2.25 1.51 -5.06
CA LEU A 43 -3.09 0.61 -5.84
C LEU A 43 -2.39 0.06 -7.10
N GLU A 44 -1.48 0.84 -7.68
CA GLU A 44 -0.68 0.45 -8.85
C GLU A 44 0.34 -0.64 -8.48
N GLU A 45 1.04 -0.49 -7.35
CA GLU A 45 1.92 -1.52 -6.81
C GLU A 45 1.12 -2.79 -6.50
N VAL A 46 -0.04 -2.67 -5.84
CA VAL A 46 -0.88 -3.83 -5.50
C VAL A 46 -1.40 -4.55 -6.74
N ARG A 47 -1.64 -3.83 -7.85
CA ARG A 47 -2.03 -4.42 -9.14
C ARG A 47 -0.89 -5.18 -9.81
N SER A 48 0.35 -4.76 -9.58
CA SER A 48 1.54 -5.48 -10.08
C SER A 48 1.82 -6.79 -9.33
N PHE A 49 1.14 -7.03 -8.20
CA PHE A 49 1.41 -8.20 -7.38
C PHE A 49 0.94 -9.51 -8.03
N PRO A 50 1.74 -10.58 -7.93
CA PRO A 50 1.36 -11.90 -8.41
C PRO A 50 0.12 -12.42 -7.67
N GLY A 51 -0.70 -13.23 -8.35
CA GLY A 51 -1.98 -13.72 -7.83
C GLY A 51 -1.88 -14.46 -6.49
N CYS A 52 -0.74 -15.05 -6.16
CA CYS A 52 -0.48 -15.66 -4.85
C CYS A 52 -0.60 -14.67 -3.68
N MET A 53 -0.34 -13.38 -3.93
CA MET A 53 -0.43 -12.31 -2.93
C MET A 53 -1.87 -11.87 -2.65
N LEU A 54 -2.77 -12.07 -3.63
CA LEU A 54 -4.16 -11.62 -3.57
C LEU A 54 -5.11 -12.74 -3.09
N MET A 55 -4.72 -14.01 -3.20
CA MET A 55 -5.65 -15.14 -3.07
C MET A 55 -5.74 -15.76 -1.67
N ILE A 56 -4.89 -15.36 -0.71
CA ILE A 56 -4.84 -15.98 0.63
C ILE A 56 -4.89 -14.88 1.70
N GLU A 57 -5.85 -15.00 2.63
CA GLU A 57 -5.91 -14.17 3.83
C GLU A 57 -4.69 -14.48 4.71
N GLY A 58 -3.81 -13.51 4.90
CA GLY A 58 -2.50 -13.77 5.53
C GLY A 58 -1.46 -14.40 4.60
N ALA A 59 -1.62 -14.20 3.28
CA ALA A 59 -0.82 -14.75 2.19
C ALA A 59 0.56 -15.27 2.60
N ALA A 60 0.65 -16.61 2.61
CA ALA A 60 1.90 -17.34 2.75
C ALA A 60 2.95 -16.67 1.88
N LEU A 61 4.05 -16.25 2.53
CA LEU A 61 5.13 -15.50 1.92
C LEU A 61 5.69 -16.26 0.71
N CYS A 62 5.13 -16.02 -0.47
CA CYS A 62 5.83 -16.28 -1.71
C CYS A 62 7.14 -15.48 -1.64
N THR A 63 8.22 -16.09 -2.11
CA THR A 63 9.55 -15.49 -2.04
C THR A 63 9.61 -14.12 -2.71
N GLU A 64 8.84 -13.91 -3.79
CA GLU A 64 8.75 -12.60 -4.45
C GLU A 64 8.09 -11.54 -3.53
N THR A 65 7.07 -11.92 -2.77
CA THR A 65 6.36 -11.02 -1.84
C THR A 65 7.25 -10.47 -0.75
N LYS A 66 8.12 -11.33 -0.20
CA LYS A 66 9.01 -10.96 0.90
C LYS A 66 10.02 -9.90 0.46
N GLN A 67 10.45 -9.93 -0.80
CA GLN A 67 11.39 -8.95 -1.32
C GLN A 67 10.73 -7.58 -1.50
N ALA A 68 9.56 -7.52 -2.15
CA ALA A 68 8.81 -6.28 -2.32
C ALA A 68 8.43 -5.62 -0.98
N GLN A 69 8.10 -6.42 0.05
CA GLN A 69 7.84 -5.91 1.40
C GLN A 69 9.08 -5.29 2.05
N ARG A 70 10.26 -5.89 1.88
CA ARG A 70 11.51 -5.34 2.42
C ARG A 70 11.92 -4.06 1.71
N GLU A 71 11.79 -4.01 0.39
CA GLU A 71 12.07 -2.81 -0.39
C GLU A 71 11.15 -1.66 0.01
N ARG A 72 9.87 -1.96 0.25
CA ARG A 72 8.93 -0.94 0.75
C ARG A 72 9.28 -0.46 2.15
N LEU A 73 9.66 -1.37 3.05
CA LEU A 73 10.09 -1.01 4.40
C LEU A 73 11.31 -0.09 4.36
N ALA A 74 12.33 -0.42 3.56
CA ALA A 74 13.52 0.40 3.40
C ALA A 74 13.18 1.80 2.86
N ALA A 75 12.28 1.90 1.88
CA ALA A 75 11.83 3.18 1.35
C ALA A 75 11.12 4.04 2.39
N ILE A 76 10.33 3.43 3.28
CA ILE A 76 9.67 4.14 4.39
C ILE A 76 10.71 4.64 5.40
N GLU A 77 11.68 3.81 5.76
CA GLU A 77 12.76 4.18 6.68
C GLU A 77 13.59 5.35 6.12
N ASP A 78 13.89 5.34 4.82
CA ASP A 78 14.59 6.44 4.15
C ASP A 78 13.79 7.75 4.16
N GLN A 79 12.47 7.67 3.92
CA GLN A 79 11.58 8.82 3.99
C GLN A 79 11.51 9.39 5.41
N MET A 80 11.41 8.53 6.42
CA MET A 80 11.43 8.94 7.82
C MET A 80 12.75 9.63 8.17
N ALA A 81 13.88 9.08 7.76
CA ALA A 81 15.19 9.69 7.99
C ALA A 81 15.33 11.05 7.30
N ALA A 82 14.79 11.20 6.08
CA ALA A 82 14.77 12.46 5.37
C ALA A 82 13.90 13.51 6.08
N LEU A 83 12.70 13.13 6.54
CA LEU A 83 11.82 14.00 7.30
C LEU A 83 12.42 14.42 8.64
N GLU A 84 13.11 13.51 9.34
CA GLU A 84 13.78 13.86 10.60
C GLU A 84 14.92 14.86 10.37
N ARG A 85 15.71 14.70 9.30
CA ARG A 85 16.73 15.69 8.94
C ARG A 85 16.13 17.08 8.66
N GLN A 86 15.01 17.13 7.94
CA GLN A 86 14.30 18.38 7.69
C GLN A 86 13.77 19.01 8.99
N ARG A 87 13.22 18.18 9.89
CA ARG A 87 12.73 18.61 11.20
C ARG A 87 13.85 19.23 12.03
N VAL A 88 15.01 18.57 12.12
CA VAL A 88 16.18 19.10 12.85
C VAL A 88 16.65 20.42 12.25
N ALA A 89 16.79 20.50 10.92
CA ALA A 89 17.18 21.75 10.25
C ALA A 89 16.20 22.90 10.53
N LEU A 90 14.89 22.61 10.51
CA LEU A 90 13.86 23.61 10.83
C LEU A 90 13.94 24.06 12.29
N MET A 91 14.18 23.13 13.23
CA MET A 91 14.37 23.47 14.65
C MET A 91 15.59 24.38 14.85
N GLU A 92 16.70 24.11 14.19
CA GLU A 92 17.89 24.97 14.25
C GLU A 92 17.63 26.37 13.67
N MET A 93 16.89 26.45 12.56
CA MET A 93 16.50 27.74 11.97
C MET A 93 15.65 28.57 12.94
N LEU A 94 14.69 27.93 13.62
CA LEU A 94 13.86 28.60 14.62
C LEU A 94 14.66 29.05 15.85
N GLN A 95 15.61 28.23 16.32
CA GLN A 95 16.50 28.60 17.44
C GLN A 95 17.43 29.76 17.09
N ARG A 96 17.94 29.81 15.85
CA ARG A 96 18.73 30.96 15.37
C ARG A 96 17.87 32.21 15.23
N GLY A 97 16.62 32.07 14.80
CA GLY A 97 15.66 33.17 14.70
C GLY A 97 15.27 33.78 16.06
N THR A 98 15.25 32.98 17.13
CA THR A 98 14.95 33.47 18.49
C THR A 98 16.13 34.09 19.22
N GLN A 99 17.38 33.83 18.80
CA GLN A 99 18.58 34.48 19.38
C GLN A 99 18.89 35.86 18.78
N GLY A 100 18.09 36.34 17.83
CA GLY A 100 18.29 37.61 17.12
C GLY A 100 17.35 38.76 17.49
N LEU A 101 16.51 38.63 18.53
CA LEU A 101 15.64 39.72 18.97
C LEU A 101 16.26 40.45 20.18
N PRO A 102 16.64 41.74 20.05
CA PRO A 102 17.06 42.57 21.19
C PRO A 102 15.90 42.91 22.13
#